data_AF-A0A966J020-F1
#
_entry.id   AF-A0A966J020-F1
#
_cell.length_a   1.000
_cell.length_b   1.000
_cell.length_c   1.000
_cell.angle_alpha   90.00
_cell.angle_beta   90.00
_cell.angle_gamma   90.00
#
_symmetry.space_group_name_H-M   'P 1'
#
loop_
_entity.id
_entity.type
_entity.pdbx_description
1 polymer ?
#
loop_
_entity_poly.entity_id
_entity_poly.type
_entity_poly.pdbx_seq_one_letter_code
_entity_poly.pdbx_strand_id
1 'polypeptide(L)'
;MPDPQLDRFWGVPTQALVSHLGTTQEGLTQSEAQRRLSQVGPNTLTRHNGPSVWGLLLSQFQSPLVLILVGACVLSLVASEWVDAAVVLAIVLISTLMGFAQETMAHAAMVVCVALILPYSPVAGLFDFVPLPPHLLLALVGVSLAYAATVEWGKQVFYRRR
;
A
#
# COMPACT_ATOMS: atom_id res chain seq x y z
N MET A 1 -24.42 -22.12 -0.83
CA MET A 1 -24.49 -21.05 -1.85
C MET A 1 -24.95 -19.79 -1.13
N PRO A 2 -24.30 -18.63 -1.27
CA PRO A 2 -24.73 -17.41 -0.60
C PRO A 2 -26.16 -17.09 -1.06
N ASP A 3 -27.06 -16.85 -0.12
CA ASP A 3 -28.44 -16.52 -0.42
C ASP A 3 -28.48 -15.08 -0.96
N PRO A 4 -28.93 -14.81 -2.20
CA PRO A 4 -28.84 -13.48 -2.83
C PRO A 4 -29.57 -12.38 -2.04
N GLN A 5 -30.48 -12.75 -1.15
CA GLN A 5 -31.21 -11.83 -0.30
C GLN A 5 -30.36 -11.28 0.87
N LEU A 6 -29.30 -11.99 1.29
CA LEU A 6 -28.40 -11.55 2.36
C LEU A 6 -27.31 -10.58 1.89
N ASP A 7 -27.14 -10.39 0.58
CA ASP A 7 -26.20 -9.41 0.04
C ASP A 7 -26.57 -7.96 0.40
N ARG A 8 -27.80 -7.70 0.86
CA ARG A 8 -28.26 -6.41 1.39
C ARG A 8 -28.76 -6.51 2.84
N PHE A 9 -28.05 -7.25 3.68
CA PHE A 9 -28.41 -7.46 5.09
C PHE A 9 -28.65 -6.14 5.86
N TRP A 10 -27.99 -5.04 5.49
CA TRP A 10 -28.10 -3.74 6.17
C TRP A 10 -29.49 -3.08 6.09
N GLY A 11 -30.38 -3.54 5.21
CA GLY A 11 -31.75 -3.01 5.07
C GLY A 11 -32.83 -3.86 5.73
N VAL A 12 -32.48 -4.98 6.35
CA VAL A 12 -33.45 -5.98 6.86
C VAL A 12 -33.68 -5.79 8.36
N PRO A 13 -34.93 -5.85 8.86
CA PRO A 13 -35.19 -5.77 10.29
C PRO A 13 -34.52 -6.92 11.06
N THR A 14 -33.98 -6.61 12.25
CA THR A 14 -33.12 -7.51 13.03
C THR A 14 -33.78 -8.86 13.36
N GLN A 15 -35.08 -8.89 13.66
CA GLN A 15 -35.82 -10.13 13.92
C GLN A 15 -35.91 -11.06 12.69
N ALA A 16 -36.04 -10.49 11.49
CA ALA A 16 -36.03 -11.28 10.26
C ALA A 16 -34.62 -11.84 10.00
N LEU A 17 -33.57 -11.06 10.26
CA LEU A 17 -32.17 -11.47 10.16
C LEU A 17 -31.81 -12.61 11.12
N VAL A 18 -32.22 -12.51 12.38
CA VAL A 18 -31.99 -13.55 13.41
C VAL A 18 -32.66 -14.86 13.01
N SER A 19 -33.87 -14.78 12.46
CA SER A 19 -34.61 -15.94 11.96
C SER A 19 -33.96 -16.56 10.71
N HIS A 20 -33.56 -15.74 9.74
CA HIS A 20 -32.89 -16.18 8.51
C HIS A 20 -31.52 -16.81 8.75
N LEU A 21 -30.74 -16.24 9.68
CA LEU A 21 -29.41 -16.75 10.05
C LEU A 21 -29.48 -17.94 11.02
N GLY A 22 -30.68 -18.32 11.48
CA GLY A 22 -30.89 -19.39 12.45
C GLY A 22 -30.09 -19.17 13.73
N THR A 23 -30.08 -17.94 14.24
CA THR A 23 -29.40 -17.54 15.48
C THR A 23 -30.43 -17.03 16.48
N THR A 24 -30.02 -16.77 17.73
CA THR A 24 -30.84 -16.07 18.73
C THR A 24 -30.27 -14.67 18.99
N GLN A 25 -31.00 -13.84 19.74
CA GLN A 25 -30.47 -12.53 20.20
C GLN A 25 -29.31 -12.69 21.19
N GLU A 26 -29.22 -13.84 21.87
CA GLU A 26 -28.11 -14.20 22.75
C GLU A 26 -26.93 -14.81 21.97
N GLY A 27 -27.07 -14.97 20.66
CA GLY A 27 -26.04 -15.49 19.75
C GLY A 27 -26.22 -16.97 19.40
N LEU A 28 -25.11 -17.61 19.02
CA LEU A 28 -25.05 -19.03 18.68
C LEU A 28 -24.55 -19.85 19.87
N THR A 29 -25.06 -21.08 20.00
CA THR A 29 -24.50 -22.04 20.95
C THR A 29 -23.12 -22.50 20.49
N GLN A 30 -22.26 -22.88 21.44
CA GLN A 30 -20.89 -23.30 21.14
C GLN A 30 -20.82 -24.51 20.18
N SER A 31 -21.77 -25.45 20.29
CA SER A 31 -21.88 -26.60 19.40
C SER A 31 -22.23 -26.21 17.96
N GLU A 32 -23.15 -25.27 17.78
CA GLU A 32 -23.56 -24.77 16.47
C GLU A 32 -22.48 -23.89 15.83
N ALA A 33 -21.80 -23.06 16.63
CA ALA A 33 -20.66 -22.28 16.17
C ALA A 33 -19.53 -23.18 15.64
N GLN A 34 -19.18 -24.25 16.38
CA GLN A 34 -18.16 -25.21 15.96
C GLN A 34 -18.57 -25.97 14.68
N ARG A 35 -19.84 -26.35 14.59
CA ARG A 35 -20.39 -27.00 13.40
C ARG A 35 -20.30 -26.09 12.17
N ARG A 36 -20.69 -24.82 12.28
CA ARG A 36 -20.58 -23.85 11.17
C ARG A 36 -19.13 -23.59 10.79
N LEU A 37 -18.23 -23.49 11.77
CA LEU A 37 -16.79 -23.31 11.53
C LEU A 37 -16.19 -24.50 10.77
N SER A 38 -16.62 -25.72 11.04
CA SER A 38 -16.18 -26.91 10.31
C SER A 38 -16.70 -26.98 8.86
N GLN A 39 -17.86 -26.38 8.58
CA GLN A 39 -18.48 -26.41 7.24
C GLN A 39 -18.02 -25.28 6.33
N VAL A 40 -17.87 -24.07 6.90
CA VAL A 40 -17.54 -22.85 6.14
C VAL A 40 -16.04 -22.54 6.18
N GLY A 41 -15.34 -23.07 7.19
CA GLY A 41 -13.94 -22.77 7.45
C GLY A 41 -13.77 -21.52 8.31
N PRO A 42 -12.53 -21.26 8.76
CA PRO A 42 -12.21 -20.06 9.53
C PRO A 42 -12.36 -18.81 8.67
N ASN A 43 -12.91 -17.73 9.26
CA ASN A 43 -13.04 -16.44 8.59
C ASN A 43 -11.69 -15.70 8.57
N THR A 44 -10.74 -16.26 7.84
CA THR A 44 -9.39 -15.71 7.66
C THR A 44 -9.19 -15.34 6.20
N LEU A 45 -8.78 -14.09 5.96
CA LEU A 45 -8.40 -13.64 4.63
C LEU A 45 -7.20 -14.47 4.14
N THR A 46 -7.36 -15.15 3.01
CA THR A 46 -6.29 -15.91 2.38
C THR A 46 -5.14 -14.96 2.07
N ARG A 47 -4.05 -15.08 2.84
CA ARG A 47 -2.83 -14.32 2.60
C ARG A 47 -2.27 -14.79 1.26
N HIS A 48 -2.47 -14.02 0.20
CA HIS A 48 -1.79 -14.27 -1.06
C HIS A 48 -0.30 -14.25 -0.75
N ASN A 49 0.38 -15.38 -0.99
CA ASN A 49 1.83 -15.41 -0.99
C ASN A 49 2.27 -14.33 -1.97
N GLY A 50 3.05 -13.35 -1.49
CA GLY A 50 3.56 -12.28 -2.32
C GLY A 50 4.26 -12.85 -3.57
N PRO A 51 4.28 -12.11 -4.68
CA PRO A 51 4.86 -12.61 -5.92
C PRO A 51 6.30 -13.09 -5.66
N SER A 52 6.65 -14.26 -6.20
CA SER A 52 7.99 -14.83 -6.02
C SER A 52 9.07 -13.87 -6.56
N VAL A 53 10.25 -13.84 -5.94
CA VAL A 53 11.37 -12.98 -6.37
C VAL A 53 11.69 -13.17 -7.86
N TRP A 54 11.65 -14.42 -8.34
CA TRP A 54 11.82 -14.74 -9.76
C TRP A 54 10.67 -14.23 -10.64
N GLY A 55 9.44 -14.30 -10.17
CA GLY A 55 8.27 -13.75 -10.86
C GLY A 55 8.32 -12.22 -10.98
N LEU A 56 8.76 -11.54 -9.91
CA LEU A 56 8.98 -10.09 -9.92
C LEU A 56 10.09 -9.70 -10.92
N LEU A 57 11.19 -10.44 -10.94
CA LEU A 57 12.31 -10.18 -11.85
C LEU A 57 11.91 -10.38 -13.33
N LEU A 58 11.16 -11.44 -13.65
CA LEU A 58 10.62 -11.65 -15.00
C LEU A 58 9.54 -10.63 -15.37
N SER A 59 8.72 -10.18 -14.43
CA SER A 59 7.73 -9.13 -14.68
C SER A 59 8.39 -7.79 -15.05
N GLN A 60 9.61 -7.55 -14.56
CA GLN A 60 10.39 -6.37 -14.90
C GLN A 60 10.80 -6.34 -16.39
N PHE A 61 11.08 -7.51 -17.00
CA PHE A 61 11.38 -7.62 -18.44
C PHE A 61 10.17 -7.38 -19.34
N GLN A 62 8.94 -7.40 -18.81
CA GLN A 62 7.73 -7.02 -19.54
C GLN A 62 7.49 -5.50 -19.52
N SER A 63 8.25 -4.76 -18.72
CA SER A 63 8.16 -3.30 -18.70
C SER A 63 8.63 -2.73 -20.06
N PRO A 64 7.80 -1.93 -20.75
CA PRO A 64 8.15 -1.32 -22.04
C PRO A 64 9.48 -0.55 -21.97
N LEU A 65 9.78 0.06 -20.82
CA LEU A 65 11.00 0.80 -20.58
C LEU A 65 12.23 -0.12 -20.62
N VAL A 66 12.19 -1.26 -19.93
CA VAL A 66 13.30 -2.23 -19.90
C VAL A 66 13.59 -2.79 -21.28
N LEU A 67 12.55 -3.06 -22.09
CA LEU A 67 12.71 -3.53 -23.47
C LEU A 67 13.41 -2.49 -24.36
N ILE A 68 13.07 -1.21 -24.23
CA ILE A 68 13.73 -0.12 -24.97
C ILE A 68 15.21 -0.03 -24.58
N LEU A 69 15.52 -0.18 -23.29
CA LEU A 69 16.88 -0.18 -22.75
C LEU A 69 17.74 -1.33 -23.29
N VAL A 70 17.19 -2.54 -23.27
CA VAL A 70 17.85 -3.72 -23.83
C VAL A 70 18.09 -3.54 -25.32
N GLY A 71 17.09 -3.01 -26.06
CA GLY A 71 17.23 -2.68 -27.49
C GLY A 71 18.34 -1.67 -27.77
N ALA A 72 18.39 -0.57 -27.01
CA ALA A 72 19.43 0.45 -27.14
C ALA A 72 20.83 -0.10 -26.83
N CYS A 73 20.95 -0.96 -25.82
CA CYS A 73 22.21 -1.62 -25.47
C CYS A 73 22.69 -2.55 -26.60
N VAL A 74 21.79 -3.35 -27.19
CA VAL A 74 22.10 -4.21 -28.35
C VAL A 74 22.51 -3.39 -29.57
N LEU A 75 21.77 -2.32 -29.90
CA LEU A 75 22.10 -1.41 -31.01
C LEU A 75 23.50 -0.79 -30.85
N SER A 76 23.83 -0.35 -29.64
CA SER A 76 25.11 0.29 -29.35
C SER A 76 26.29 -0.69 -29.36
N LEU A 77 26.06 -1.95 -28.92
CA LEU A 77 27.02 -3.05 -29.05
C LEU A 77 27.29 -3.40 -30.52
N VAL A 78 26.25 -3.47 -31.36
CA VAL A 78 26.39 -3.74 -32.80
C VAL A 78 27.14 -2.60 -33.51
N ALA A 79 26.92 -1.35 -33.09
CA ALA A 79 27.63 -0.18 -33.61
C ALA A 79 29.12 -0.12 -33.18
N SER A 80 29.57 -0.97 -32.24
CA SER A 80 30.93 -0.96 -31.66
C SER A 80 31.36 0.38 -31.04
N GLU A 81 30.39 1.24 -30.71
CA GLU A 81 30.61 2.54 -30.08
C GLU A 81 30.53 2.38 -28.56
N TRP A 82 31.62 1.91 -27.96
CA TRP A 82 31.72 1.62 -26.53
C TRP A 82 31.41 2.83 -25.64
N VAL A 83 31.68 4.05 -26.12
CA VAL A 83 31.40 5.30 -25.39
C VAL A 83 29.90 5.58 -25.36
N ASP A 84 29.22 5.47 -26.51
CA ASP A 84 27.77 5.69 -26.60
C ASP A 84 27.00 4.64 -25.80
N ALA A 85 27.44 3.38 -25.84
CA ALA A 85 26.88 2.30 -25.04
C ALA A 85 27.02 2.62 -23.53
N ALA A 86 28.17 3.12 -23.10
CA ALA A 86 28.41 3.50 -21.71
C ALA A 86 27.56 4.70 -21.26
N VAL A 87 27.36 5.70 -22.12
CA VAL A 87 26.51 6.87 -21.83
C VAL A 87 25.05 6.46 -21.69
N VAL A 88 24.52 5.67 -22.62
CA VAL A 88 23.14 5.17 -22.54
C VAL A 88 22.96 4.35 -21.26
N LEU A 89 23.89 3.43 -20.97
CA LEU A 89 23.85 2.61 -19.75
C LEU A 89 23.88 3.47 -18.48
N ALA A 90 24.68 4.53 -18.44
CA ALA A 90 24.75 5.44 -17.31
C ALA A 90 23.45 6.22 -17.09
N ILE A 91 22.86 6.79 -18.15
CA ILE A 91 21.58 7.51 -18.08
C ILE A 91 20.48 6.58 -17.57
N VAL A 92 20.47 5.36 -18.06
CA VAL A 92 19.55 4.29 -17.68
C VAL A 92 19.67 3.93 -16.21
N LEU A 93 20.89 3.66 -15.75
CA LEU A 93 21.17 3.36 -14.34
C LEU A 93 20.70 4.49 -13.44
N ILE A 94 21.04 5.73 -13.77
CA ILE A 94 20.63 6.92 -13.02
C ILE A 94 19.10 7.05 -13.01
N SER A 95 18.45 6.93 -14.17
CA SER A 95 17.00 7.09 -14.29
C SER A 95 16.24 6.00 -13.53
N THR A 96 16.77 4.77 -13.52
CA THR A 96 16.15 3.65 -12.82
C THR A 96 16.34 3.77 -11.30
N LEU A 97 17.53 4.16 -10.84
CA LEU A 97 17.78 4.47 -9.42
C LEU A 97 16.89 5.62 -8.94
N MET A 98 16.81 6.69 -9.72
CA MET A 98 16.01 7.86 -9.39
C MET A 98 14.52 7.52 -9.39
N GLY A 99 14.05 6.75 -10.38
CA GLY A 99 12.66 6.27 -10.44
C GLY A 99 12.29 5.41 -9.23
N PHE A 100 13.16 4.48 -8.84
CA PHE A 100 12.94 3.64 -7.65
C PHE A 100 12.89 4.46 -6.35
N ALA A 101 13.78 5.45 -6.21
CA ALA A 101 13.78 6.36 -5.07
C ALA A 101 12.50 7.22 -5.03
N GLN A 102 12.02 7.68 -6.18
CA GLN A 102 10.78 8.46 -6.28
C GLN A 102 9.54 7.62 -5.98
N GLU A 103 9.47 6.38 -6.44
CA GLU A 103 8.33 5.49 -6.23
C GLU A 103 8.13 5.18 -4.73
N THR A 104 9.22 4.91 -4.00
CA THR A 104 9.17 4.68 -2.55
C THR A 104 8.71 5.93 -1.78
N MET A 105 9.19 7.12 -2.18
CA MET A 105 8.78 8.39 -1.59
C MET A 105 7.30 8.72 -1.86
N ALA A 106 6.82 8.46 -3.08
CA ALA A 106 5.43 8.71 -3.49
C ALA A 106 4.44 7.82 -2.71
N HIS A 107 4.77 6.54 -2.53
CA HIS A 107 3.97 5.65 -1.70
C HIS A 107 3.88 6.12 -0.25
N ALA A 108 5.00 6.55 0.35
CA ALA A 108 5.01 7.09 1.70
C ALA A 108 4.16 8.37 1.82
N ALA A 109 4.29 9.29 0.87
CA ALA A 109 3.52 10.53 0.84
C ALA A 109 2.01 10.26 0.74
N MET A 110 1.60 9.32 -0.12
CA MET A 110 0.20 8.91 -0.25
C MET A 110 -0.37 8.37 1.06
N VAL A 111 0.36 7.50 1.77
CA VAL A 111 -0.08 6.96 3.06
C VAL A 111 -0.28 8.08 4.09
N VAL A 112 0.66 9.03 4.17
CA VAL A 112 0.55 10.17 5.08
C VAL A 112 -0.64 11.07 4.72
N CYS A 113 -0.84 11.36 3.44
CA CYS A 113 -1.98 12.14 2.98
C CYS A 113 -3.31 11.46 3.32
N VAL A 114 -3.45 10.16 3.05
CA VAL A 114 -4.65 9.41 3.40
C VAL A 114 -4.86 9.39 4.91
N ALA A 115 -3.82 9.14 5.71
CA ALA A 115 -3.91 9.15 7.17
C ALA A 115 -4.34 10.51 7.73
N LEU A 116 -3.94 11.61 7.10
CA LEU A 116 -4.35 12.97 7.48
C LEU A 116 -5.77 13.30 7.05
N ILE A 117 -6.23 12.85 5.88
CA ILE A 117 -7.53 13.23 5.31
C ILE A 117 -8.66 12.36 5.86
N LEU A 118 -8.42 11.06 6.07
CA LEU A 118 -9.43 10.06 6.40
C LEU A 118 -10.23 10.40 7.68
N PRO A 119 -9.61 10.87 8.79
CA PRO A 119 -10.31 11.26 10.02
C PRO A 119 -11.20 12.50 9.87
N TYR A 120 -10.96 13.34 8.86
CA TYR A 120 -11.73 14.56 8.58
C TYR A 120 -12.70 14.39 7.40
N SER A 121 -12.74 13.20 6.79
CA SER A 121 -13.68 12.90 5.72
C SER A 121 -15.10 12.67 6.29
N PRO A 122 -16.16 12.91 5.51
CA PRO A 122 -17.53 12.59 5.93
C PRO A 122 -17.75 11.09 6.21
N VAL A 123 -16.81 10.23 5.76
CA VAL A 123 -16.81 8.79 6.03
C VAL A 123 -16.20 8.46 7.41
N ALA A 124 -15.56 9.41 8.08
CA ALA A 124 -14.93 9.20 9.40
C ALA A 124 -15.95 8.79 10.47
N GLY A 125 -17.17 9.35 10.43
CA GLY A 125 -18.25 8.99 11.35
C GLY A 125 -18.78 7.56 11.19
N LEU A 126 -18.49 6.90 10.06
CA LEU A 126 -18.85 5.51 9.80
C LEU A 126 -17.91 4.51 10.52
N PHE A 127 -16.72 4.97 10.93
CA PHE A 127 -15.68 4.15 11.56
C PHE A 127 -15.40 4.58 13.02
N ASP A 128 -16.25 5.43 13.60
CA ASP A 128 -16.10 5.99 14.96
C ASP A 128 -14.72 6.65 15.18
N PHE A 129 -14.15 7.20 14.10
CA PHE A 129 -12.88 7.92 14.19
C PHE A 129 -13.10 9.22 14.95
N VAL A 130 -12.57 9.27 16.18
CA VAL A 130 -12.50 10.52 16.96
C VAL A 130 -11.51 11.46 16.25
N PRO A 131 -11.96 12.61 15.70
CA PRO A 131 -11.07 13.51 15.00
C PRO A 131 -10.01 14.04 15.98
N LEU A 132 -8.75 13.98 15.55
CA LEU A 132 -7.64 14.39 16.40
C LEU A 132 -7.81 15.89 16.73
N PRO A 133 -7.75 16.29 18.01
CA PRO A 133 -7.87 17.70 18.40
C PRO A 133 -6.88 18.58 17.63
N PRO A 134 -7.28 19.77 17.15
CA PRO A 134 -6.47 20.57 16.23
C PRO A 134 -5.11 21.01 16.82
N HIS A 135 -5.00 21.11 18.14
CA HIS A 135 -3.74 21.42 18.82
C HIS A 135 -2.70 20.29 18.72
N LEU A 136 -3.14 19.02 18.70
CA LEU A 136 -2.26 17.86 18.53
C LEU A 136 -1.70 17.78 17.10
N LEU A 137 -2.49 18.16 16.10
CA LEU A 137 -2.01 18.29 14.72
C LEU A 137 -0.92 19.36 14.60
N LEU A 138 -1.14 20.54 15.18
CA LEU A 138 -0.14 21.61 15.20
C LEU A 138 1.14 21.17 15.92
N ALA A 139 1.02 20.43 17.03
CA ALA A 139 2.17 19.86 17.72
C ALA A 139 2.93 18.85 16.86
N LEU A 140 2.24 17.95 16.15
CA LEU A 140 2.85 16.94 15.27
C LEU A 140 3.61 17.60 14.10
N VAL A 141 2.99 18.59 13.45
CA VAL A 141 3.63 19.36 12.39
C VAL A 141 4.85 20.09 12.93
N GLY A 142 4.74 20.71 14.11
CA GLY A 142 5.85 21.38 14.78
C GLY A 142 7.03 20.43 15.07
N VAL A 143 6.77 19.27 15.68
CA VAL A 143 7.81 18.26 15.97
C VAL A 143 8.42 17.71 14.68
N SER A 144 7.62 17.49 13.63
CA SER A 144 8.11 16.99 12.33
C SER A 144 9.00 18.01 11.62
N LEU A 145 8.63 19.30 11.66
CA LEU A 145 9.45 20.40 11.13
C LEU A 145 10.74 20.56 11.94
N ALA A 146 10.67 20.46 13.27
CA ALA A 146 11.85 20.52 14.12
C ALA A 146 12.80 19.35 13.85
N TYR A 147 12.27 18.13 13.67
CA TYR A 147 13.03 16.97 13.25
C TYR A 147 13.68 17.17 11.88
N ALA A 148 12.91 17.62 10.88
CA ALA A 148 13.41 17.89 9.53
C ALA A 148 14.53 18.95 9.55
N ALA A 149 14.33 20.05 10.28
CA ALA A 149 15.35 21.08 10.47
C ALA A 149 16.61 20.52 11.15
N THR A 150 16.44 19.65 12.16
CA THR A 150 17.56 19.00 12.84
C THR A 150 18.36 18.10 11.89
N VAL A 151 17.67 17.35 11.02
CA VAL A 151 18.28 16.49 10.00
C VAL A 151 18.99 17.32 8.92
N GLU A 152 18.34 18.36 8.42
CA GLU A 152 18.88 19.27 7.39
C GLU A 152 20.15 19.95 7.90
N TRP A 153 20.13 20.40 9.16
CA TRP A 153 21.27 21.02 9.81
C TRP A 153 22.39 20.01 10.05
N GLY A 154 22.06 18.78 10.47
CA GLY A 154 23.02 17.69 10.58
C GLY A 154 23.71 17.37 9.25
N LYS A 155 22.95 17.29 8.15
CA LYS A 155 23.49 17.13 6.80
C LYS A 155 24.38 18.30 6.40
N GLN A 156 23.93 19.54 6.59
CA GLN A 156 24.72 20.72 6.24
C GLN A 156 26.01 20.81 7.04
N VAL A 157 26.00 20.50 8.34
CA VAL A 157 27.21 20.53 9.18
C VAL A 157 28.19 19.42 8.77
N PHE A 158 27.69 18.25 8.38
CA PHE A 158 28.52 17.13 7.96
C PHE A 158 29.09 17.30 6.54
N TYR A 159 28.29 17.77 5.57
CA TYR A 159 28.72 18.01 4.19
C TYR A 159 29.53 19.31 4.01
N ARG A 160 29.45 20.28 4.94
CA ARG A 160 30.28 21.50 4.88
C ARG A 160 31.72 21.28 5.36
N ARG A 161 32.09 20.06 5.81
CA ARG A 161 33.43 19.73 6.29
C ARG A 161 34.19 18.70 5.42
N ARG A 162 33.73 18.41 4.20
CA ARG A 162 34.50 17.64 3.21
C ARG A 162 34.46 18.30 1.85
#